data_AF-A0AAD2JK57-F1
#
_entry.id   AF-A0AAD2JK57-F1
#
_cell.length_a   1.000
_cell.length_b   1.000
_cell.length_c   1.000
_cell.angle_alpha   90.00
_cell.angle_beta   90.00
_cell.angle_gamma   90.00
#
_symmetry.space_group_name_H-M   'P 1'
#
loop_
_entity.id
_entity.type
_entity.pdbx_description
1 polymer ?
#
loop_
_entity_poly.entity_id
_entity_poly.type
_entity_poly.pdbx_seq_one_letter_code
_entity_poly.pdbx_strand_id
1 'polypeptide(L)'
;MTSIFLRLILCVSLATATLAFSPSYTCRSTTDLSLSQTEQQEASAVDRRCFMGAMLASTTAALTAGSLPSVADVESETLESYLYRVLRVREATQQERRLIKSGKFKDIQRANVKLAVKFMVQNYRLSDAVVGASAYLTGANSMKAIDAGQTAIQNLQTILEYFDTSDVENIKVGKNSMAGKEELVLQGLQTAQSNIDQFLTYFPEATVKEIKEKILSENDLNVKEFDKSLGDIINLAPPS
;
A
#
# COMPACT_ATOMS: atom_id res chain seq x y z
N MET A 1 -6.05 54.71 -17.27
CA MET A 1 -6.22 53.96 -16.01
C MET A 1 -5.84 52.52 -16.29
N THR A 2 -4.72 51.92 -15.87
CA THR A 2 -3.47 52.32 -15.22
C THR A 2 -2.46 51.28 -15.71
N SER A 3 -1.37 51.73 -16.33
CA SER A 3 -0.20 50.94 -16.71
C SER A 3 0.99 51.55 -15.96
N ILE A 4 1.82 50.75 -15.30
CA ILE A 4 3.20 51.02 -14.80
C ILE A 4 3.69 49.67 -14.21
N PHE A 5 4.58 48.94 -14.89
CA PHE A 5 6.05 48.93 -14.67
C PHE A 5 6.49 48.56 -13.23
N LEU A 6 7.01 47.34 -13.02
CA LEU A 6 8.28 47.16 -12.30
C LEU A 6 8.92 45.80 -12.58
N ARG A 7 10.23 45.84 -12.83
CA ARG A 7 11.14 44.73 -13.11
C ARG A 7 11.69 44.12 -11.80
N LEU A 8 12.24 42.90 -11.95
CA LEU A 8 13.58 42.49 -11.47
C LEU A 8 13.68 41.62 -10.18
N ILE A 9 14.62 40.66 -10.27
CA ILE A 9 15.37 39.90 -9.23
C ILE A 9 14.65 38.59 -8.79
N LEU A 10 14.93 37.41 -9.36
CA LEU A 10 16.13 36.55 -9.26
C LEU A 10 16.55 36.22 -7.82
N CYS A 11 16.15 35.06 -7.30
CA CYS A 11 16.96 34.31 -6.35
C CYS A 11 16.75 32.80 -6.53
N VAL A 12 17.73 32.20 -7.19
CA VAL A 12 18.03 30.77 -7.22
C VAL A 12 18.46 30.37 -5.80
N SER A 13 17.79 29.39 -5.20
CA SER A 13 18.34 28.65 -4.07
C SER A 13 18.23 27.15 -4.34
N LEU A 14 19.29 26.66 -4.97
CA LEU A 14 19.63 25.27 -5.17
C LEU A 14 20.06 24.70 -3.80
N ALA A 15 19.24 23.82 -3.20
CA ALA A 15 19.63 23.08 -2.00
C ALA A 15 19.73 21.59 -2.35
N THR A 16 20.93 21.19 -2.74
CA THR A 16 21.38 19.79 -2.80
C THR A 16 21.62 19.29 -1.39
N ALA A 17 20.81 18.35 -0.92
CA ALA A 17 21.11 17.55 0.27
C ALA A 17 21.17 16.06 -0.12
N THR A 18 22.34 15.66 -0.61
CA THR A 18 22.81 14.28 -0.63
C THR A 18 23.11 13.84 0.81
N LEU A 19 22.36 12.86 1.32
CA LEU A 19 22.87 11.98 2.38
C LEU A 19 22.54 10.54 2.01
N ALA A 20 23.57 9.86 1.50
CA ALA A 20 23.66 8.43 1.42
C ALA A 20 23.78 7.87 2.84
N PHE A 21 22.90 6.94 3.21
CA PHE A 21 23.18 6.02 4.30
C PHE A 21 22.62 4.64 3.93
N SER A 22 23.54 3.79 3.49
CA SER A 22 23.32 2.36 3.28
C SER A 22 23.92 1.61 4.46
N PRO A 23 23.11 0.94 5.30
CA PRO A 23 23.61 -0.16 6.10
C PRO A 23 23.40 -1.47 5.33
N SER A 24 24.49 -1.99 4.76
CA SER A 24 24.58 -3.37 4.28
C SER A 24 24.74 -4.30 5.48
N TYR A 25 23.68 -5.05 5.82
CA TYR A 25 23.83 -6.21 6.69
C TYR A 25 23.93 -7.46 5.82
N THR A 26 25.16 -7.84 5.50
CA THR A 26 25.50 -9.19 5.05
C THR A 26 25.37 -10.14 6.23
N CYS A 27 24.31 -10.97 6.25
CA CYS A 27 24.28 -12.17 7.07
C CYS A 27 24.62 -13.37 6.17
N ARG A 28 25.86 -13.83 6.29
CA ARG A 28 26.42 -15.00 5.62
C ARG A 28 26.12 -16.21 6.49
N SER A 29 25.02 -16.92 6.22
CA SER A 29 24.79 -18.26 6.79
C SER A 29 25.28 -19.31 5.80
N THR A 30 26.51 -19.75 6.01
CA THR A 30 27.02 -21.04 5.54
C THR A 30 26.43 -22.14 6.40
N THR A 31 25.59 -23.00 5.82
CA THR A 31 25.33 -24.34 6.35
C THR A 31 25.46 -25.33 5.19
N ASP A 32 26.61 -25.98 5.16
CA ASP A 32 26.85 -27.21 4.42
C ASP A 32 26.10 -28.38 5.08
N LEU A 33 25.57 -29.25 4.22
CA LEU A 33 25.35 -30.70 4.35
C LEU A 33 24.77 -31.28 5.66
N SER A 34 23.62 -31.97 5.53
CA SER A 34 23.61 -33.43 5.71
C SER A 34 22.28 -34.06 5.29
N LEU A 35 22.40 -35.10 4.46
CA LEU A 35 21.40 -36.07 4.06
C LEU A 35 21.27 -37.14 5.16
N SER A 36 20.07 -37.42 5.68
CA SER A 36 19.71 -38.71 6.28
C SER A 36 18.19 -38.81 6.48
N GLN A 37 17.61 -39.86 5.90
CA GLN A 37 16.29 -40.42 6.27
C GLN A 37 16.29 -40.86 7.74
N THR A 38 15.13 -40.81 8.41
CA THR A 38 14.48 -41.95 9.10
C THR A 38 13.18 -41.48 9.77
N GLU A 39 12.20 -42.38 9.77
CA GLU A 39 10.83 -42.24 10.26
C GLU A 39 10.68 -42.08 11.80
N GLN A 40 9.43 -41.82 12.19
CA GLN A 40 8.78 -42.15 13.48
C GLN A 40 8.91 -41.20 14.70
N GLN A 41 7.76 -40.58 15.00
CA GLN A 41 6.96 -40.78 16.23
C GLN A 41 7.25 -39.96 17.52
N GLU A 42 6.14 -39.36 17.99
CA GLU A 42 5.74 -38.96 19.35
C GLU A 42 6.43 -37.85 20.18
N ALA A 43 5.60 -36.85 20.51
CA ALA A 43 5.39 -36.17 21.80
C ALA A 43 6.56 -36.04 22.81
N SER A 44 6.91 -34.80 23.16
CA SER A 44 6.74 -34.19 24.50
C SER A 44 7.29 -32.74 24.47
N ALA A 45 6.54 -31.77 24.97
CA ALA A 45 6.70 -31.13 26.27
C ALA A 45 7.87 -30.11 26.37
N VAL A 46 7.46 -28.84 26.52
CA VAL A 46 8.04 -27.81 27.39
C VAL A 46 9.51 -27.45 27.17
N ASP A 47 9.75 -26.22 26.68
CA ASP A 47 10.62 -25.33 27.46
C ASP A 47 10.10 -23.90 27.51
N ARG A 48 9.63 -23.53 28.70
CA ARG A 48 9.31 -22.17 29.13
C ARG A 48 10.35 -21.84 30.17
N ARG A 49 11.38 -21.06 29.80
CA ARG A 49 12.17 -20.23 30.73
C ARG A 49 13.31 -19.55 29.98
N CYS A 50 13.38 -18.23 30.12
CA CYS A 50 14.54 -17.50 30.63
C CYS A 50 14.73 -16.18 29.87
N PHE A 51 14.15 -15.08 30.38
CA PHE A 51 14.92 -13.86 30.64
C PHE A 51 14.09 -12.88 31.49
N MET A 52 13.98 -13.18 32.79
CA MET A 52 13.74 -12.13 33.79
C MET A 52 15.11 -11.70 34.29
N GLY A 53 15.48 -10.45 34.03
CA GLY A 53 16.77 -9.93 34.46
C GLY A 53 16.96 -8.46 34.12
N ALA A 54 16.33 -7.57 34.89
CA ALA A 54 16.91 -6.29 35.31
C ALA A 54 15.90 -5.56 36.22
N MET A 55 16.07 -5.79 37.52
CA MET A 55 15.47 -4.99 38.58
C MET A 55 16.36 -3.77 38.86
N LEU A 56 15.71 -2.67 39.25
CA LEU A 56 16.16 -1.67 40.22
C LEU A 56 17.42 -0.85 39.90
N ALA A 57 17.20 0.36 39.37
CA ALA A 57 18.00 1.52 39.73
C ALA A 57 17.07 2.70 40.05
N SER A 58 16.86 2.89 41.35
CA SER A 58 16.21 4.04 41.95
C SER A 58 17.15 5.25 41.88
N THR A 59 16.73 6.34 41.25
CA THR A 59 17.34 7.66 41.49
C THR A 59 16.29 8.75 41.47
N THR A 60 16.36 9.54 42.52
CA THR A 60 15.51 10.64 42.97
C THR A 60 15.57 11.89 42.09
N ALA A 61 14.39 12.51 41.95
CA ALA A 61 14.12 13.95 41.86
C ALA A 61 14.83 14.81 40.79
N ALA A 62 14.06 15.20 39.78
CA ALA A 62 14.07 16.57 39.26
C ALA A 62 12.62 16.96 38.90
N LEU A 63 12.00 17.80 39.72
CA LEU A 63 10.76 18.51 39.40
C LEU A 63 11.10 19.59 38.38
N THR A 64 11.35 19.19 37.14
CA THR A 64 11.26 20.11 36.01
C THR A 64 9.80 20.16 35.61
N ALA A 65 9.17 21.32 35.75
CA ALA A 65 7.92 21.67 35.08
C ALA A 65 8.18 21.65 33.56
N GLY A 66 8.31 20.44 33.01
CA GLY A 66 8.36 20.19 31.58
C GLY A 66 6.97 20.41 31.05
N SER A 67 6.85 21.33 30.10
CA SER A 67 5.71 21.44 29.20
C SER A 67 5.25 20.02 28.85
N LEU A 68 4.04 19.65 29.30
CA LEU A 68 3.42 18.41 28.88
C LEU A 68 3.50 18.37 27.35
N PRO A 69 4.00 17.28 26.73
CA PRO A 69 3.91 17.15 25.29
C PRO A 69 2.45 17.34 24.95
N SER A 70 2.15 18.38 24.15
CA SER A 70 0.84 18.56 23.54
C SER A 70 0.46 17.20 22.98
N VAL A 71 -0.57 16.58 23.55
CA VAL A 71 -1.18 15.39 22.98
C VAL A 71 -1.50 15.81 21.55
N ALA A 72 -0.71 15.31 20.61
CA ALA A 72 -0.99 15.52 19.20
C ALA A 72 -2.41 15.02 19.03
N ASP A 73 -3.28 15.92 18.58
CA ASP A 73 -4.69 15.63 18.33
C ASP A 73 -4.71 14.35 17.48
N VAL A 74 -5.09 13.24 18.10
CA VAL A 74 -5.22 11.97 17.39
C VAL A 74 -6.48 12.19 16.58
N GLU A 75 -6.32 12.80 15.40
CA GLU A 75 -7.41 12.99 14.45
C GLU A 75 -8.03 11.61 14.24
N SER A 76 -9.20 11.40 14.84
CA SER A 76 -9.91 10.14 14.75
C SER A 76 -10.21 9.93 13.27
N GLU A 77 -9.58 8.92 12.66
CA GLU A 77 -9.78 8.65 11.24
C GLU A 77 -11.28 8.41 10.99
N THR A 78 -11.86 9.27 10.14
CA THR A 78 -13.28 9.24 9.82
C THR A 78 -13.62 8.10 8.86
N LEU A 79 -14.90 7.70 8.80
CA LEU A 79 -15.37 6.70 7.85
C LEU A 79 -14.99 7.05 6.41
N GLU A 80 -15.11 8.33 6.04
CA GLU A 80 -14.79 8.83 4.70
C GLU A 80 -13.32 8.66 4.37
N SER A 81 -12.42 8.88 5.34
CA SER A 81 -10.97 8.67 5.16
C SER A 81 -10.65 7.21 4.87
N TYR A 82 -11.27 6.27 5.61
CA TYR A 82 -11.08 4.85 5.38
C TYR A 82 -11.63 4.40 4.02
N LEU A 83 -12.88 4.78 3.70
CA LEU A 83 -13.51 4.44 2.43
C LEU A 83 -12.76 5.06 1.23
N TYR A 84 -12.20 6.25 1.39
CA TYR A 84 -11.34 6.87 0.38
C TYR A 84 -10.11 6.01 0.06
N ARG A 85 -9.40 5.52 1.08
CA ARG A 85 -8.23 4.63 0.89
C ARG A 85 -8.63 3.33 0.17
N VAL A 86 -9.76 2.71 0.57
CA VAL A 86 -10.28 1.49 -0.07
C VAL A 86 -10.65 1.74 -1.54
N LEU A 87 -11.35 2.84 -1.84
CA LEU A 87 -11.72 3.21 -3.20
C LEU A 87 -10.51 3.52 -4.08
N ARG A 88 -9.46 4.12 -3.53
CA ARG A 88 -8.19 4.33 -4.24
C ARG A 88 -7.49 3.01 -4.60
N VAL A 89 -7.52 2.01 -3.73
CA VAL A 89 -7.03 0.66 -4.07
C VAL A 89 -7.89 0.04 -5.17
N ARG A 90 -9.21 0.16 -5.08
CA ARG A 90 -10.13 -0.33 -6.13
C ARG A 90 -9.82 0.30 -7.49
N GLU A 91 -9.54 1.60 -7.53
CA GLU A 91 -9.11 2.28 -8.74
C GLU A 91 -7.75 1.77 -9.25
N ALA A 92 -6.77 1.65 -8.34
CA ALA A 92 -5.42 1.18 -8.66
C ALA A 92 -5.43 -0.23 -9.24
N THR A 93 -6.24 -1.16 -8.72
CA THR A 93 -6.39 -2.51 -9.30
C THR A 93 -6.92 -2.48 -10.73
N GLN A 94 -7.88 -1.60 -11.03
CA GLN A 94 -8.40 -1.43 -12.39
C GLN A 94 -7.34 -0.84 -13.34
N GLN A 95 -6.61 0.17 -12.88
CA GLN A 95 -5.51 0.78 -13.62
C GLN A 95 -4.40 -0.24 -13.94
N GLU A 96 -3.99 -1.03 -12.96
CA GLU A 96 -2.95 -2.04 -13.13
C GLU A 96 -3.36 -3.14 -14.12
N ARG A 97 -4.61 -3.62 -14.03
CA ARG A 97 -5.16 -4.58 -15.01
C ARG A 97 -5.09 -4.06 -16.44
N ARG A 98 -5.33 -2.76 -16.65
CA ARG A 98 -5.25 -2.14 -17.99
C ARG A 98 -3.80 -2.03 -18.46
N LEU A 99 -2.89 -1.65 -17.59
CA LEU A 99 -1.47 -1.58 -17.91
C LEU A 99 -0.94 -2.95 -18.35
N ILE A 100 -1.23 -4.00 -17.58
CA ILE A 100 -0.87 -5.39 -17.93
C ILE A 100 -1.46 -5.79 -19.29
N LYS A 101 -2.76 -5.59 -19.51
CA LYS A 101 -3.44 -5.97 -20.77
C LYS A 101 -2.94 -5.20 -21.99
N SER A 102 -2.65 -3.91 -21.82
CA SER A 102 -2.22 -3.05 -22.92
C SER A 102 -0.75 -3.25 -23.27
N GLY A 103 0.07 -3.69 -22.30
CA GLY A 103 1.53 -3.76 -22.45
C GLY A 103 2.20 -2.39 -22.57
N LYS A 104 1.44 -1.28 -22.43
CA LYS A 104 1.93 0.09 -22.64
C LYS A 104 2.45 0.67 -21.32
N PHE A 105 3.69 0.36 -20.99
CA PHE A 105 4.36 0.94 -19.83
C PHE A 105 5.14 2.17 -20.28
N LYS A 106 4.89 3.33 -19.64
CA LYS A 106 5.66 4.57 -19.91
C LYS A 106 7.15 4.36 -19.61
N ASP A 107 7.43 3.73 -18.47
CA ASP A 107 8.77 3.52 -17.95
C ASP A 107 8.91 2.09 -17.44
N ILE A 108 10.12 1.53 -17.55
CA ILE A 108 10.45 0.17 -17.10
C ILE A 108 10.14 -0.05 -15.61
N GLN A 109 10.21 1.00 -14.79
CA GLN A 109 9.90 0.93 -13.35
C GLN A 109 8.38 0.81 -13.08
N ARG A 110 7.54 1.45 -13.91
CA ARG A 110 6.07 1.26 -13.87
C ARG A 110 5.66 -0.12 -14.33
N ALA A 111 6.59 -0.87 -14.92
CA ALA A 111 6.40 -2.24 -15.31
C ALA A 111 6.61 -3.24 -14.15
N ASN A 112 6.84 -2.78 -12.91
CA ASN A 112 6.98 -3.67 -11.75
C ASN A 112 5.62 -3.86 -11.04
N VAL A 113 4.88 -4.86 -11.51
CA VAL A 113 3.54 -5.19 -10.98
C VAL A 113 3.57 -5.58 -9.51
N LYS A 114 4.61 -6.29 -9.06
CA LYS A 114 4.82 -6.64 -7.65
C LYS A 114 4.88 -5.39 -6.78
N LEU A 115 5.64 -4.38 -7.21
CA LEU A 115 5.77 -3.13 -6.48
C LEU A 115 4.44 -2.35 -6.45
N ALA A 116 3.70 -2.32 -7.57
CA ALA A 116 2.38 -1.70 -7.63
C ALA A 116 1.41 -2.34 -6.61
N VAL A 117 1.31 -3.67 -6.58
CA VAL A 117 0.45 -4.40 -5.63
C VAL A 117 0.92 -4.17 -4.19
N LYS A 118 2.23 -4.16 -3.94
CA LYS A 118 2.78 -3.85 -2.61
C LYS A 118 2.35 -2.45 -2.14
N PHE A 119 2.41 -1.45 -3.02
CA PHE A 119 1.93 -0.10 -2.70
C PHE A 119 0.42 -0.02 -2.47
N MET A 120 -0.39 -0.81 -3.20
CA MET A 120 -1.83 -0.90 -2.94
C MET A 120 -2.12 -1.35 -1.50
N VAL A 121 -1.40 -2.35 -0.99
CA VAL A 121 -1.61 -2.87 0.36
C VAL A 121 -1.02 -1.95 1.42
N GLN A 122 0.23 -1.51 1.23
CA GLN A 122 1.01 -0.81 2.26
C GLN A 122 0.70 0.68 2.34
N ASN A 123 0.71 1.40 1.21
CA ASN A 123 0.59 2.86 1.23
C ASN A 123 -0.83 3.31 1.59
N TYR A 124 -1.83 2.53 1.22
CA TYR A 124 -3.21 2.79 1.60
C TYR A 124 -3.60 2.13 2.93
N ARG A 125 -2.68 1.42 3.59
CA ARG A 125 -2.93 0.66 4.83
C ARG A 125 -4.24 -0.15 4.73
N LEU A 126 -4.39 -0.91 3.66
CA LEU A 126 -5.69 -1.47 3.25
C LEU A 126 -6.35 -2.31 4.37
N SER A 127 -5.57 -3.07 5.14
CA SER A 127 -6.08 -3.82 6.29
C SER A 127 -6.68 -2.91 7.37
N ASP A 128 -5.96 -1.86 7.75
CA ASP A 128 -6.43 -0.90 8.75
C ASP A 128 -7.66 -0.15 8.24
N ALA A 129 -7.69 0.18 6.95
CA ALA A 129 -8.83 0.86 6.34
C ALA A 129 -10.09 -0.02 6.29
N VAL A 130 -9.96 -1.30 5.97
CA VAL A 130 -11.07 -2.27 6.01
C VAL A 130 -11.61 -2.43 7.43
N VAL A 131 -10.73 -2.65 8.41
CA VAL A 131 -11.13 -2.83 9.82
C VAL A 131 -11.74 -1.55 10.38
N GLY A 132 -11.09 -0.41 10.13
CA GLY A 132 -11.53 0.91 10.57
C GLY A 132 -12.90 1.30 10.01
N ALA A 133 -13.12 1.13 8.71
CA ALA A 133 -14.44 1.37 8.11
C ALA A 133 -15.50 0.39 8.67
N SER A 134 -15.15 -0.89 8.82
CA SER A 134 -16.11 -1.91 9.32
C SER A 134 -16.53 -1.69 10.78
N ALA A 135 -15.75 -0.93 11.56
CA ALA A 135 -16.11 -0.55 12.92
C ALA A 135 -17.29 0.45 12.98
N TYR A 136 -17.59 1.15 11.88
CA TYR A 136 -18.76 2.02 11.76
C TYR A 136 -20.04 1.23 11.42
N LEU A 137 -19.94 -0.05 11.12
CA LEU A 137 -21.07 -0.94 10.89
C LEU A 137 -21.41 -1.69 12.18
N THR A 138 -22.67 -2.07 12.35
CA THR A 138 -23.14 -2.83 13.52
C THR A 138 -23.64 -4.21 13.15
N GLY A 139 -23.45 -5.19 14.04
CA GLY A 139 -24.01 -6.53 13.92
C GLY A 139 -23.43 -7.33 12.75
N ALA A 140 -24.29 -8.06 12.03
CA ALA A 140 -23.88 -8.99 10.97
C ALA A 140 -23.20 -8.31 9.77
N ASN A 141 -23.52 -7.05 9.49
CA ASN A 141 -22.94 -6.31 8.36
C ASN A 141 -21.46 -5.99 8.59
N SER A 142 -21.03 -5.73 9.83
CA SER A 142 -19.61 -5.51 10.15
C SER A 142 -18.78 -6.75 9.87
N MET A 143 -19.23 -7.93 10.31
CA MET A 143 -18.52 -9.20 10.05
C MET A 143 -18.44 -9.50 8.54
N LYS A 144 -19.55 -9.38 7.82
CA LYS A 144 -19.58 -9.61 6.35
C LYS A 144 -18.68 -8.64 5.58
N ALA A 145 -18.62 -7.37 6.01
CA ALA A 145 -17.72 -6.39 5.44
C ALA A 145 -16.26 -6.78 5.70
N ILE A 146 -15.91 -7.13 6.94
CA ILE A 146 -14.55 -7.60 7.27
C ILE A 146 -14.18 -8.81 6.41
N ASP A 147 -15.06 -9.80 6.27
CA ASP A 147 -14.81 -11.00 5.47
C ASP A 147 -14.52 -10.64 4.00
N ALA A 148 -15.36 -9.79 3.38
CA ALA A 148 -15.16 -9.36 2.00
C ALA A 148 -13.84 -8.57 1.82
N GLY A 149 -13.56 -7.63 2.74
CA GLY A 149 -12.35 -6.81 2.68
C GLY A 149 -11.06 -7.62 2.92
N GLN A 150 -11.08 -8.55 3.88
CA GLN A 150 -9.96 -9.45 4.13
C GLN A 150 -9.73 -10.42 2.96
N THR A 151 -10.79 -10.90 2.33
CA THR A 151 -10.68 -11.70 1.10
C THR A 151 -10.00 -10.89 -0.02
N ALA A 152 -10.33 -9.60 -0.18
CA ALA A 152 -9.63 -8.73 -1.14
C ALA A 152 -8.13 -8.61 -0.82
N ILE A 153 -7.78 -8.39 0.45
CA ILE A 153 -6.37 -8.31 0.90
C ILE A 153 -5.63 -9.61 0.63
N GLN A 154 -6.24 -10.76 0.96
CA GLN A 154 -5.65 -12.07 0.71
C GLN A 154 -5.37 -12.29 -0.78
N ASN A 155 -6.30 -11.95 -1.67
CA ASN A 155 -6.07 -12.05 -3.12
C ASN A 155 -4.86 -11.20 -3.57
N LEU A 156 -4.67 -10.00 -3.00
CA LEU A 156 -3.50 -9.16 -3.29
C LEU A 156 -2.21 -9.77 -2.71
N GLN A 157 -2.25 -10.35 -1.51
CA GLN A 157 -1.11 -11.04 -0.91
C GLN A 157 -0.71 -12.29 -1.70
N THR A 158 -1.67 -13.09 -2.17
CA THR A 158 -1.41 -14.25 -3.03
C THR A 158 -0.66 -13.85 -4.31
N ILE A 159 -0.98 -12.69 -4.89
CA ILE A 159 -0.21 -12.15 -6.02
C ILE A 159 1.25 -11.88 -5.61
N LEU A 160 1.48 -11.28 -4.45
CA LEU A 160 2.83 -10.97 -3.96
C LEU A 160 3.64 -12.25 -3.68
N GLU A 161 3.05 -13.22 -2.99
CA GLU A 161 3.65 -14.53 -2.71
C GLU A 161 4.05 -15.26 -4.00
N TYR A 162 3.17 -15.21 -5.01
CA TYR A 162 3.45 -15.81 -6.30
C TYR A 162 4.64 -15.15 -7.03
N PHE A 163 4.90 -13.87 -6.79
CA PHE A 163 6.10 -13.20 -7.27
C PHE A 163 7.35 -13.49 -6.43
N ASP A 164 7.22 -13.72 -5.12
CA ASP A 164 8.34 -14.03 -4.22
C ASP A 164 8.93 -15.43 -4.48
N THR A 165 8.09 -16.42 -4.78
CA THR A 165 8.53 -17.80 -5.12
C THR A 165 9.35 -17.91 -6.40
N SER A 166 9.48 -16.81 -7.14
CA SER A 166 10.05 -16.80 -8.48
C SER A 166 11.48 -16.23 -8.56
N ASP A 167 12.09 -15.81 -7.44
CA ASP A 167 13.43 -15.17 -7.38
C ASP A 167 13.61 -13.99 -8.35
N VAL A 168 12.52 -13.33 -8.75
CA VAL A 168 12.58 -12.17 -9.64
C VAL A 168 12.16 -10.92 -8.89
N GLU A 169 13.13 -10.26 -8.24
CA GLU A 169 12.91 -8.97 -7.55
C GLU A 169 12.45 -7.86 -8.51
N ASN A 170 12.68 -8.01 -9.82
CA ASN A 170 12.39 -7.02 -10.84
C ASN A 170 11.75 -7.64 -12.09
N ILE A 171 10.52 -8.14 -11.96
CA ILE A 171 9.72 -8.50 -13.14
C ILE A 171 9.34 -7.21 -13.85
N LYS A 172 10.11 -6.87 -14.88
CA LYS A 172 9.77 -5.83 -15.85
C LYS A 172 8.77 -6.45 -16.82
N VAL A 173 7.63 -5.82 -17.08
CA VAL A 173 6.70 -6.31 -18.12
C VAL A 173 7.33 -6.18 -19.51
N GLY A 174 8.15 -7.16 -19.88
CA GLY A 174 8.76 -7.39 -21.18
C GLY A 174 8.57 -8.85 -21.57
N LYS A 175 8.78 -9.18 -22.85
CA LYS A 175 8.36 -10.43 -23.53
C LYS A 175 8.61 -11.76 -22.78
N ASN A 176 9.47 -11.81 -21.76
CA ASN A 176 9.80 -13.04 -21.03
C ASN A 176 9.60 -13.00 -19.50
N SER A 177 9.37 -11.84 -18.87
CA SER A 177 9.35 -11.79 -17.39
C SER A 177 7.97 -12.06 -16.77
N MET A 178 6.90 -11.92 -17.55
CA MET A 178 5.51 -12.21 -17.15
C MET A 178 4.97 -13.51 -17.77
N ALA A 179 5.75 -14.21 -18.60
CA ALA A 179 5.29 -15.33 -19.41
C ALA A 179 4.64 -16.42 -18.55
N GLY A 180 3.32 -16.58 -18.69
CA GLY A 180 2.50 -17.55 -17.96
C GLY A 180 1.90 -17.07 -16.64
N LYS A 181 2.26 -15.88 -16.15
CA LYS A 181 1.80 -15.34 -14.84
C LYS A 181 0.72 -14.26 -14.97
N GLU A 182 0.59 -13.68 -16.16
CA GLU A 182 -0.34 -12.59 -16.44
C GLU A 182 -1.78 -12.95 -16.08
N GLU A 183 -2.23 -14.16 -16.42
CA GLU A 183 -3.59 -14.61 -16.16
C GLU A 183 -3.90 -14.68 -14.67
N LEU A 184 -2.99 -15.29 -13.87
CA LEU A 184 -3.13 -15.37 -12.42
C LEU A 184 -3.20 -13.98 -11.79
N VAL A 185 -2.32 -13.07 -12.21
CA VAL A 185 -2.29 -11.70 -11.69
C VAL A 185 -3.55 -10.93 -12.09
N LEU A 186 -3.97 -11.03 -13.36
CA LEU A 186 -5.19 -10.38 -13.85
C LEU A 186 -6.44 -10.90 -13.14
N GLN A 187 -6.52 -12.21 -12.87
CA GLN A 187 -7.60 -12.84 -12.13
C GLN A 187 -7.58 -12.40 -10.67
N GLY A 188 -6.41 -12.43 -10.01
CA GLY A 188 -6.27 -11.98 -8.62
C GLY A 188 -6.67 -10.51 -8.44
N LEU A 189 -6.23 -9.62 -9.33
CA LEU A 189 -6.62 -8.20 -9.31
C LEU A 189 -8.12 -8.02 -9.55
N GLN A 190 -8.72 -8.80 -10.45
CA GLN A 190 -10.15 -8.75 -10.72
C GLN A 190 -10.98 -9.25 -9.53
N THR A 191 -10.57 -10.35 -8.90
CA THR A 191 -11.21 -10.91 -7.71
C THR A 191 -11.08 -9.95 -6.53
N ALA A 192 -9.90 -9.34 -6.32
CA ALA A 192 -9.71 -8.30 -5.33
C ALA A 192 -10.65 -7.11 -5.57
N GLN A 193 -10.73 -6.62 -6.81
CA GLN A 193 -11.65 -5.55 -7.20
C GLN A 193 -13.12 -5.90 -6.89
N SER A 194 -13.57 -7.12 -7.24
CA SER A 194 -14.94 -7.58 -6.98
C SER A 194 -15.26 -7.68 -5.49
N ASN A 195 -14.30 -8.14 -4.68
CA ASN A 195 -14.46 -8.22 -3.23
C ASN A 195 -14.48 -6.83 -2.58
N ILE A 196 -13.72 -5.87 -3.11
CA ILE A 196 -13.83 -4.46 -2.69
C ILE A 196 -15.20 -3.89 -3.09
N ASP A 197 -15.67 -4.15 -4.30
CA ASP A 197 -17.00 -3.70 -4.74
C ASP A 197 -18.09 -4.30 -3.83
N GLN A 198 -17.99 -5.57 -3.42
CA GLN A 198 -18.87 -6.20 -2.43
C GLN A 198 -18.75 -5.55 -1.04
N PHE A 199 -17.52 -5.30 -0.55
CA PHE A 199 -17.27 -4.60 0.71
C PHE A 199 -18.01 -3.26 0.76
N LEU A 200 -17.98 -2.49 -0.32
CA LEU A 200 -18.62 -1.17 -0.41
C LEU A 200 -20.15 -1.24 -0.36
N THR A 201 -20.77 -2.38 -0.69
CA THR A 201 -22.24 -2.54 -0.62
C THR A 201 -22.79 -2.53 0.81
N TYR A 202 -21.95 -2.74 1.82
CA TYR A 202 -22.35 -2.71 3.23
C TYR A 202 -22.44 -1.29 3.81
N PHE A 203 -21.98 -0.28 3.06
CA PHE A 203 -21.96 1.12 3.50
C PHE A 203 -23.06 1.95 2.82
N PRO A 204 -23.44 3.10 3.39
CA PRO A 204 -24.41 4.00 2.77
C PRO A 204 -23.97 4.42 1.36
N GLU A 205 -24.83 4.22 0.37
CA GLU A 205 -24.53 4.52 -1.04
C GLU A 205 -24.19 6.00 -1.25
N ALA A 206 -24.87 6.91 -0.52
CA ALA A 206 -24.61 8.34 -0.58
C ALA A 206 -23.16 8.69 -0.23
N THR A 207 -22.64 8.14 0.88
CA THR A 207 -21.26 8.36 1.33
C THR A 207 -20.25 7.77 0.33
N VAL A 208 -20.49 6.55 -0.15
CA VAL A 208 -19.62 5.91 -1.14
C VAL A 208 -19.60 6.72 -2.45
N LYS A 209 -20.74 7.24 -2.89
CA LYS A 209 -20.88 8.05 -4.09
C LYS A 209 -20.15 9.38 -3.97
N GLU A 210 -20.29 10.09 -2.86
CA GLU A 210 -19.58 11.35 -2.61
C GLU A 210 -18.05 11.16 -2.71
N ILE A 211 -17.52 10.10 -2.11
CA ILE A 211 -16.08 9.82 -2.15
C ILE A 211 -15.64 9.43 -3.58
N LYS A 212 -16.47 8.69 -4.32
CA LYS A 212 -16.22 8.39 -5.74
C LYS A 212 -16.16 9.67 -6.58
N GLU A 213 -17.10 10.59 -6.38
CA GLU A 213 -17.13 11.89 -7.07
C GLU A 213 -15.88 12.72 -6.75
N LYS A 214 -15.44 12.71 -5.49
CA LYS A 214 -14.18 13.35 -5.09
C LYS A 214 -12.97 12.75 -5.82
N ILE A 215 -12.85 11.43 -5.87
CA ILE A 215 -11.75 10.75 -6.58
C ILE A 215 -11.80 11.06 -8.09
N LEU A 216 -12.98 11.07 -8.70
CA LEU A 216 -13.15 11.44 -10.10
C LEU A 216 -12.70 12.89 -10.36
N SER A 217 -13.10 13.82 -9.50
CA SER A 217 -12.68 15.23 -9.59
C SER A 217 -11.16 15.38 -9.46
N GLU A 218 -10.53 14.68 -8.50
CA GLU A 218 -9.08 14.68 -8.33
C GLU A 218 -8.37 14.11 -9.56
N ASN A 219 -8.91 13.06 -10.18
CA ASN A 219 -8.37 12.49 -11.40
C ASN A 219 -8.51 13.44 -12.60
N ASP A 220 -9.63 14.13 -12.73
CA ASP A 220 -9.84 15.14 -13.77
C ASP A 220 -8.88 16.32 -13.62
N LEU A 221 -8.64 16.77 -12.38
CA LEU A 221 -7.64 17.79 -12.07
C LEU A 221 -6.23 17.31 -12.43
N ASN A 222 -5.87 16.08 -12.05
CA ASN A 222 -4.58 15.50 -12.42
C ASN A 222 -4.37 15.43 -13.94
N VAL A 223 -5.41 15.14 -14.72
CA VAL A 223 -5.34 15.15 -16.19
C VAL A 223 -5.19 16.57 -16.74
N LYS A 224 -5.86 17.56 -16.16
CA LYS A 224 -5.76 18.98 -16.57
C LYS A 224 -4.40 19.59 -16.24
N GLU A 225 -3.84 19.25 -15.08
CA GLU A 225 -2.55 19.75 -14.58
C GLU A 225 -1.36 19.01 -15.19
N PHE A 226 -1.59 17.90 -15.89
CA PHE A 226 -0.52 17.13 -16.51
C PHE A 226 0.18 17.93 -17.61
N ASP A 227 1.49 18.15 -17.44
CA ASP A 227 2.32 18.80 -18.44
C ASP A 227 2.51 17.89 -19.67
N LYS A 228 1.89 18.29 -20.78
CA LYS A 228 1.97 17.59 -22.08
C LYS A 228 3.40 17.52 -22.63
N SER A 229 4.32 18.37 -22.15
CA SER A 229 5.73 18.30 -22.52
C SER A 229 6.42 17.02 -22.02
N LEU A 230 5.86 16.38 -20.98
CA LEU A 230 6.37 15.14 -20.38
C LEU A 230 5.88 13.86 -21.07
N GLY A 231 5.14 13.97 -22.18
CA GLY A 231 4.65 12.87 -23.00
C GLY A 231 3.13 12.68 -22.95
N ASP A 232 2.64 11.54 -23.45
CA ASP A 232 1.21 11.22 -23.44
C ASP A 232 0.77 10.55 -22.13
N ILE A 233 -0.48 10.77 -21.72
CA ILE A 233 -1.10 10.06 -20.60
C ILE A 233 -1.51 8.66 -21.08
N ILE A 234 -0.69 7.67 -20.77
CA ILE A 234 -0.89 6.28 -21.23
C ILE A 234 -2.01 5.56 -20.47
N ASN A 235 -2.44 6.07 -19.31
CA ASN A 235 -3.46 5.45 -18.46
C ASN A 235 -4.50 6.47 -17.99
N LEU A 236 -5.39 6.88 -18.89
CA LEU A 236 -6.54 7.72 -18.53
C LEU A 236 -7.55 6.92 -17.70
N ALA A 237 -8.22 7.61 -16.78
CA ALA A 237 -9.34 7.05 -16.04
C ALA A 237 -10.39 6.50 -17.03
N PRO A 238 -11.13 5.43 -16.67
CA PRO A 238 -12.27 4.98 -17.46
C PRO A 238 -13.25 6.14 -17.69
N PRO A 239 -13.91 6.22 -18.85
CA PRO A 239 -15.20 6.92 -18.87
C PRO A 239 -16.11 6.22 -17.86
N SER A 240 -16.64 7.01 -16.92
CA SER A 240 -17.57 6.59 -15.86
C SER A 240 -18.83 5.97 -16.42
#